data_AF-A0A0D1LKM1-F1
#
_entry.id   AF-A0A0D1LKM1-F1
#
_cell.length_a   1.000
_cell.length_b   1.000
_cell.length_c   1.000
_cell.angle_alpha   90.00
_cell.angle_beta   90.00
_cell.angle_gamma   90.00
#
_symmetry.space_group_name_H-M   'P 1'
#
loop_
_entity.id
_entity.type
_entity.pdbx_description
1 polymer ?
#
loop_
_entity_poly.entity_id
_entity_poly.type
_entity_poly.pdbx_seq_one_letter_code
_entity_poly.pdbx_strand_id
1 'polypeptide(L)' 'MATITYRQATMADADAIWQIIADAKAVMSIDQNPQWDNGYPSPEIIKADIAKGYAYVL' A
#
# COMPACT_ATOMS: atom_id res chain seq x y z
N MET A 1 -0.07 16.45 -20.10
CA MET A 1 0.74 16.28 -18.88
C MET A 1 -0.20 15.76 -17.82
N ALA A 2 0.12 14.65 -17.15
CA ALA A 2 -0.69 14.16 -16.04
C ALA A 2 -0.36 14.97 -14.78
N THR A 3 -1.38 15.50 -14.12
CA THR A 3 -1.20 16.20 -12.84
C THR A 3 -1.08 15.16 -11.74
N ILE A 4 0.08 15.10 -11.10
CA ILE A 4 0.33 14.23 -9.95
C ILE A 4 -0.10 14.99 -8.70
N THR A 5 -0.89 14.36 -7.83
CA THR A 5 -1.48 15.05 -6.66
C THR A 5 -1.24 14.26 -5.39
N TYR A 6 -0.46 14.84 -4.47
CA TYR A 6 -0.27 14.28 -3.14
C TYR A 6 -1.46 14.61 -2.24
N ARG A 7 -2.13 13.59 -1.71
CA ARG A 7 -3.24 13.75 -0.78
C ARG A 7 -3.31 12.62 0.24
N GLN A 8 -4.02 12.86 1.33
CA GLN A 8 -4.36 11.81 2.27
C GLN A 8 -5.24 10.75 1.59
N ALA A 9 -4.96 9.49 1.89
CA ALA A 9 -5.73 8.36 1.39
C ALA A 9 -7.10 8.30 2.08
N THR A 10 -8.10 7.86 1.33
CA THR A 10 -9.46 7.60 1.82
C THR A 10 -9.74 6.10 1.80
N MET A 11 -10.81 5.66 2.47
CA MET A 11 -11.13 4.23 2.50
C MET A 11 -11.46 3.65 1.11
N ALA A 12 -11.87 4.51 0.15
CA ALA A 12 -12.06 4.12 -1.24
C ALA A 12 -10.74 3.77 -1.96
N ASP A 13 -9.60 4.28 -1.46
CA ASP A 13 -8.28 3.99 -2.02
C ASP A 13 -7.69 2.68 -1.48
N ALA A 14 -8.28 2.09 -0.44
CA ALA A 14 -7.69 0.96 0.31
C ALA A 14 -7.39 -0.26 -0.58
N ASP A 15 -8.32 -0.62 -1.47
CA ASP A 15 -8.16 -1.78 -2.35
C ASP A 15 -7.09 -1.52 -3.42
N ALA A 16 -7.01 -0.29 -3.96
CA ALA A 16 -5.98 0.10 -4.92
C ALA A 16 -4.59 0.14 -4.28
N ILE A 17 -4.47 0.69 -3.06
CA ILE A 17 -3.23 0.69 -2.28
C ILE A 17 -2.78 -0.75 -2.01
N TRP A 18 -3.72 -1.63 -1.63
CA TRP A 18 -3.41 -3.04 -1.40
C TRP A 18 -2.89 -3.72 -2.66
N GLN A 19 -3.51 -3.48 -3.82
CA GLN A 19 -3.05 -4.08 -5.08
C GLN A 19 -1.61 -3.67 -5.41
N ILE A 20 -1.26 -2.39 -5.27
CA ILE A 20 0.10 -1.88 -5.52
C ILE A 20 1.12 -2.55 -4.58
N ILE A 21 0.76 -2.69 -3.30
CA ILE A 21 1.61 -3.35 -2.30
C ILE A 21 1.74 -4.85 -2.59
N ALA A 22 0.66 -5.53 -2.98
CA ALA A 22 0.69 -6.95 -3.33
C ALA A 22 1.60 -7.21 -4.55
N ASP A 23 1.52 -6.36 -5.56
CA ASP A 23 2.39 -6.44 -6.74
C ASP A 23 3.86 -6.22 -6.36
N ALA A 24 4.15 -5.22 -5.51
CA ALA A 24 5.50 -4.98 -5.01
C ALA A 24 6.04 -6.15 -4.18
N LYS A 25 5.21 -6.79 -3.34
CA LYS A 25 5.57 -8.00 -2.58
C LYS A 25 5.93 -9.16 -3.50
N ALA A 26 5.19 -9.34 -4.60
CA ALA A 26 5.50 -10.38 -5.58
C ALA A 26 6.89 -10.16 -6.21
N VAL A 27 7.23 -8.92 -6.55
CA VAL A 27 8.57 -8.57 -7.07
C VAL A 27 9.65 -8.80 -6.01
N MET A 28 9.45 -8.34 -4.77
CA MET A 28 10.40 -8.53 -3.67
C MET A 28 10.66 -10.01 -3.35
N SER A 29 9.62 -10.85 -3.45
CA SER A 29 9.74 -12.29 -3.23
C SER A 29 10.62 -12.96 -4.30
N ILE A 30 10.51 -12.53 -5.56
CA ILE A 30 11.39 -12.99 -6.66
C ILE A 30 12.85 -12.61 -6.38
N ASP A 31 13.08 -11.41 -5.85
CA ASP A 31 14.41 -10.90 -5.51
C ASP A 31 14.99 -11.45 -4.20
N GLN A 32 14.31 -12.43 -3.57
CA GLN A 32 14.66 -13.01 -2.27
C GLN A 32 14.84 -11.97 -1.15
N ASN A 33 14.12 -10.85 -1.25
CA ASN A 33 14.15 -9.81 -0.23
C ASN A 33 13.22 -10.21 0.93
N PRO A 34 13.72 -10.28 2.18
CA PRO A 34 12.89 -10.59 3.35
C PRO A 34 11.96 -9.44 3.78
N GLN A 35 12.00 -8.29 3.10
CA GLN A 35 11.06 -7.20 3.37
C GLN A 35 9.65 -7.52 2.89
N TRP A 36 8.67 -7.09 3.70
CA TRP A 36 7.24 -7.31 3.46
C TRP A 36 6.85 -8.78 3.31
N ASP A 37 7.59 -9.63 4.03
CA ASP A 37 7.31 -11.04 4.20
C ASP A 37 6.52 -11.31 5.50
N ASN A 38 6.05 -12.55 5.68
CA ASN A 38 5.40 -13.03 6.89
C ASN A 38 4.09 -12.30 7.24
N GLY A 39 3.29 -11.97 6.23
CA GLY A 39 1.95 -11.39 6.40
C GLY A 39 1.89 -9.89 6.63
N TYR A 40 3.04 -9.20 6.68
CA TYR A 40 3.12 -7.74 6.75
C TYR A 40 3.55 -7.12 5.42
N PRO A 41 3.06 -5.92 5.06
CA PRO A 41 1.80 -5.36 5.52
C PRO A 41 0.61 -6.22 5.06
N SER A 42 -0.51 -6.11 5.79
CA SER A 42 -1.79 -6.76 5.47
C SER A 42 -2.84 -5.72 5.06
N PRO A 43 -3.93 -6.12 4.37
CA PRO A 43 -5.03 -5.22 4.03
C PRO A 43 -5.63 -4.51 5.24
N GLU A 44 -5.68 -5.17 6.39
CA GLU A 44 -6.23 -4.63 7.63
C GLU A 44 -5.36 -3.50 8.19
N ILE A 45 -4.03 -3.65 8.10
CA ILE A 45 -3.07 -2.62 8.53
C ILE A 45 -3.23 -1.38 7.65
N ILE A 46 -3.35 -1.56 6.34
CA ILE A 46 -3.57 -0.45 5.40
C ILE A 46 -4.86 0.30 5.73
N LYS A 47 -5.97 -0.42 5.95
CA LYS A 47 -7.25 0.19 6.34
C LYS A 47 -7.14 0.92 7.68
N ALA A 48 -6.41 0.37 8.64
CA ALA A 48 -6.17 1.01 9.93
C ALA A 48 -5.34 2.30 9.78
N ASP A 49 -4.33 2.32 8.91
CA ASP A 49 -3.50 3.49 8.64
C ASP A 49 -4.29 4.60 7.92
N ILE A 50 -5.17 4.22 6.99
CA ILE A 50 -6.12 5.15 6.37
C ILE A 50 -7.05 5.76 7.43
N ALA A 51 -7.62 4.92 8.30
CA ALA A 51 -8.55 5.38 9.35
C ALA A 51 -7.88 6.32 10.36
N LYS A 52 -6.58 6.10 10.66
CA LYS A 52 -5.78 6.98 11.53
C LYS A 52 -5.24 8.22 10.81
N GLY A 53 -5.38 8.29 9.48
CA GLY A 53 -4.89 9.38 8.66
C GLY A 53 -3.38 9.38 8.42
N TYR A 54 -2.74 8.21 8.52
CA TYR A 54 -1.31 8.03 8.28
C TYR A 54 -1.00 7.70 6.81
N ALA A 55 -1.98 7.22 6.05
CA ALA A 55 -1.79 6.84 4.65
C ALA A 55 -1.97 8.03 3.68
N TYR A 56 -1.08 8.14 2.71
CA TYR A 56 -1.09 9.15 1.64
C TYR A 56 -0.86 8.48 0.28
N VAL A 57 -1.41 9.09 -0.77
CA VAL A 57 -1.31 8.63 -2.16
C VAL A 57 -0.80 9.76 -3.06
N LEU A 58 -0.25 9.38 -4.21
CA LEU A 58 0.36 10.25 -5.21
C LEU A 58 -0.26 10.01 -6.60
#